data_AF-A0A965J5N4-F1
#
_entry.id   AF-A0A965J5N4-F1
#
_cell.length_a   1.000
_cell.length_b   1.000
_cell.length_c   1.000
_cell.angle_alpha   90.00
_cell.angle_beta   90.00
_cell.angle_gamma   90.00
#
_symmetry.space_group_name_H-M   'P 1'
#
loop_
_entity.id
_entity.type
_entity.pdbx_description
1 polymer ?
#
loop_
_entity_poly.entity_id
_entity_poly.type
_entity_poly.pdbx_seq_one_letter_code
_entity_poly.pdbx_strand_id
1 'polypeptide(L)'
;MEKDFFDAEPRLERLIPSTYRLRVKPSDSRFETDQILKKYGLNTVCEEAKCPNRHECYTKKTATFLALGKECTRNCSFCAIDFSKTPKELDPLEPNKIASSVKELGLNHVVITQVARDDLEDGGSRQMKKIVEEVRLLNPQTTIELLTSDFQGEDFALEVIFSALPDVFNYNIETCRRLTPKVRHKATYDRTLSILKKAHDAGLVTKSGFMVGLGETMEEIFETLKDLKSCHTSMVTVGQYLQSDVNKWRVKRFYSVEEFSTIRQMGLELGLKEVYSGPFVRSSYNAKEFLEHAKQTAFH
;
A
#
# COMPACT_ATOMS: atom_id res chain seq x y z
N MET A 1 13.84 9.39 36.49
CA MET A 1 14.09 10.76 36.03
C MET A 1 15.08 10.62 34.89
N GLU A 2 14.58 10.56 33.67
CA GLU A 2 15.36 10.76 32.45
C GLU A 2 14.29 11.05 31.39
N LYS A 3 13.96 12.35 31.30
CA LYS A 3 13.15 12.90 30.23
C LYS A 3 14.09 12.99 29.05
N ASP A 4 14.12 11.96 28.21
CA ASP A 4 14.84 12.06 26.95
C ASP A 4 14.24 13.20 26.15
N PHE A 5 15.15 14.12 25.83
CA PHE A 5 14.94 15.35 25.13
C PHE A 5 14.17 15.09 23.84
N PHE A 6 12.88 15.44 23.84
CA PHE A 6 12.27 15.97 22.62
C PHE A 6 13.03 17.25 22.32
N ASP A 7 14.10 17.13 21.53
CA ASP A 7 14.67 18.28 20.85
C ASP A 7 13.50 19.02 20.21
N ALA A 8 13.35 20.28 20.65
CA ALA A 8 12.36 21.19 20.14
C ALA A 8 12.76 21.60 18.72
N GLU A 9 12.73 20.64 17.79
CA GLU A 9 12.79 20.93 16.37
C GLU A 9 11.61 21.86 16.05
N PRO A 10 11.87 23.03 15.43
CA PRO A 10 10.82 23.96 15.08
C PRO A 10 9.75 23.26 14.24
N ARG A 11 8.47 23.51 14.56
CA ARG A 11 7.36 22.92 13.80
C ARG A 11 7.53 23.27 12.32
N LEU A 12 7.59 22.25 11.46
CA LEU A 12 7.47 22.34 10.01
C LEU A 12 6.08 22.86 9.54
N GLU A 13 5.34 23.56 10.41
CA GLU A 13 4.11 24.29 10.10
C GLU A 13 4.33 25.37 9.03
N ARG A 14 5.58 25.74 8.72
CA ARG A 14 5.91 26.59 7.58
C ARG A 14 6.61 25.78 6.48
N LEU A 15 5.86 25.67 5.36
CA LEU A 15 6.27 25.28 4.01
C LEU A 15 6.22 23.78 3.67
N ILE A 16 5.00 23.24 3.51
CA ILE A 16 4.78 22.30 2.39
C ILE A 16 5.27 23.04 1.13
N PRO A 17 6.33 22.56 0.45
CA PRO A 17 6.89 23.26 -0.69
C PRO A 17 5.82 23.50 -1.77
N SER A 18 5.97 24.56 -2.56
CA SER A 18 5.02 24.86 -3.64
C SER A 18 4.90 23.69 -4.64
N THR A 19 5.98 22.94 -4.83
CA THR A 19 6.02 21.70 -5.65
C THR A 19 5.11 20.59 -5.12
N TYR A 20 4.73 20.64 -3.84
CA TYR A 20 3.82 19.68 -3.20
C TYR A 20 2.36 20.18 -3.12
N ARG A 21 2.03 21.29 -3.80
CA ARG A 21 0.65 21.80 -3.87
C ARG A 21 -0.03 21.31 -5.14
N LEU A 22 -0.91 20.32 -5.00
CA LEU A 22 -1.72 19.83 -6.11
C LEU A 22 -2.96 20.72 -6.32
N ARG A 23 -3.21 21.06 -7.60
CA ARG A 23 -4.51 21.59 -8.01
C ARG A 23 -5.42 20.42 -8.37
N VAL A 24 -6.30 20.07 -7.44
CA VAL A 24 -7.31 19.04 -7.67
C VAL A 24 -8.48 19.64 -8.44
N LYS A 25 -8.76 19.12 -9.64
CA LYS A 25 -9.99 19.46 -10.38
C LYS A 25 -11.13 18.52 -9.95
N PRO A 26 -12.33 19.03 -9.64
CA PRO A 26 -13.50 18.19 -9.44
C PRO A 26 -13.77 17.31 -10.68
N SER A 27 -14.23 16.07 -10.49
CA SER A 27 -14.60 15.15 -11.57
C SER A 27 -15.86 14.36 -11.20
N ASP A 28 -16.72 14.12 -12.17
CA ASP A 28 -17.99 13.37 -11.99
C ASP A 28 -17.74 11.90 -11.62
N SER A 29 -16.64 11.31 -12.11
CA SER A 29 -16.19 9.95 -11.78
C SER A 29 -15.99 9.71 -10.28
N ARG A 30 -15.64 10.77 -9.52
CA ARG A 30 -15.52 10.69 -8.07
C ARG A 30 -16.86 10.57 -7.40
N PHE A 31 -17.85 11.31 -7.87
CA PHE A 31 -19.19 11.27 -7.27
C PHE A 31 -19.84 9.89 -7.44
N GLU A 32 -19.72 9.28 -8.63
CA GLU A 32 -20.17 7.92 -8.91
C GLU A 32 -19.53 6.90 -7.96
N THR A 33 -18.19 6.96 -7.81
CA THR A 33 -17.46 6.03 -6.94
C THR A 33 -17.85 6.19 -5.48
N ASP A 34 -17.90 7.44 -4.98
CA ASP A 34 -18.28 7.73 -3.59
C ASP A 34 -19.73 7.27 -3.30
N GLN A 35 -20.66 7.36 -4.28
CA GLN A 35 -22.03 6.85 -4.13
C GLN A 35 -22.10 5.32 -4.04
N ILE A 36 -21.35 4.61 -4.89
CA ILE A 36 -21.32 3.15 -4.88
C ILE A 36 -20.72 2.63 -3.58
N LEU A 37 -19.61 3.22 -3.12
CA LEU A 37 -19.00 2.87 -1.83
C LEU A 37 -20.00 3.04 -0.68
N LYS A 38 -20.74 4.15 -0.66
CA LYS A 38 -21.78 4.41 0.34
C LYS A 38 -22.95 3.41 0.24
N LYS A 39 -23.39 3.07 -0.97
CA LYS A 39 -24.46 2.08 -1.23
C LYS A 39 -24.10 0.71 -0.67
N TYR A 40 -22.86 0.26 -0.85
CA TYR A 40 -22.41 -1.05 -0.37
C TYR A 40 -21.86 -1.03 1.07
N GLY A 41 -21.69 0.14 1.67
CA GLY A 41 -21.10 0.29 3.00
C GLY A 41 -19.64 -0.16 3.06
N LEU A 42 -18.88 0.14 2.00
CA LEU A 42 -17.47 -0.24 1.86
C LEU A 42 -16.54 0.92 2.17
N ASN A 43 -15.33 0.59 2.61
CA ASN A 43 -14.27 1.57 2.89
C ASN A 43 -13.24 1.54 1.76
N THR A 44 -12.58 2.68 1.53
CA THR A 44 -11.41 2.75 0.65
C THR A 44 -10.26 3.43 1.37
N VAL A 45 -9.04 2.92 1.16
CA VAL A 45 -7.85 3.64 1.63
C VAL A 45 -7.72 5.01 0.96
N CYS A 46 -8.31 5.17 -0.24
CA CYS A 46 -8.38 6.44 -0.96
C CYS A 46 -9.06 7.53 -0.13
N GLU A 47 -10.16 7.18 0.56
CA GLU A 47 -10.90 8.10 1.42
C GLU A 47 -10.24 8.25 2.79
N GLU A 48 -9.94 7.12 3.46
CA GLU A 48 -9.38 7.12 4.82
C GLU A 48 -8.01 7.82 4.88
N ALA A 49 -7.17 7.65 3.85
CA ALA A 49 -5.86 8.29 3.77
C ALA A 49 -5.88 9.65 3.06
N LYS A 50 -7.07 10.21 2.75
CA LYS A 50 -7.25 11.49 2.03
C LYS A 50 -6.37 11.58 0.78
N CYS A 51 -6.38 10.52 -0.04
CA CYS A 51 -5.43 10.34 -1.13
C CYS A 51 -5.55 11.46 -2.19
N PRO A 52 -4.45 12.14 -2.54
CA PRO A 52 -4.47 13.21 -3.54
C PRO A 52 -4.77 12.69 -4.96
N ASN A 53 -4.51 11.40 -5.23
CA ASN A 53 -4.63 10.82 -6.57
C ASN A 53 -6.03 10.31 -6.91
N ARG A 54 -7.00 10.44 -5.99
CA ARG A 54 -8.32 9.81 -6.11
C ARG A 54 -9.03 10.15 -7.42
N HIS A 55 -8.97 11.40 -7.85
CA HIS A 55 -9.60 11.86 -9.09
C HIS A 55 -8.99 11.21 -10.35
N GLU A 56 -7.67 11.09 -10.39
CA GLU A 56 -6.97 10.46 -11.51
C GLU A 56 -7.27 8.96 -11.54
N CYS A 57 -7.12 8.27 -10.41
CA CYS A 57 -7.34 6.82 -10.33
C CYS A 57 -8.77 6.41 -10.71
N TYR A 58 -9.78 7.14 -10.23
CA TYR A 58 -11.19 6.83 -10.52
C TYR A 58 -11.52 7.04 -11.99
N THR A 59 -10.94 8.05 -12.63
CA THR A 59 -11.09 8.28 -14.07
C THR A 59 -10.43 7.16 -14.89
N LYS A 60 -9.34 6.56 -14.39
CA LYS A 60 -8.71 5.35 -14.96
C LYS A 60 -9.43 4.04 -14.61
N LYS A 61 -10.63 4.10 -14.02
CA LYS A 61 -11.41 2.91 -13.58
C LYS A 61 -10.58 1.97 -12.70
N THR A 62 -9.89 2.56 -11.72
CA THR A 62 -9.11 1.86 -10.68
C THR A 62 -9.52 2.38 -9.30
N ALA A 63 -9.72 1.49 -8.34
CA ALA A 63 -9.98 1.84 -6.95
C ALA A 63 -9.22 0.90 -6.00
N THR A 64 -9.02 1.36 -4.76
CA THR A 64 -8.39 0.56 -3.70
C THR A 64 -9.35 0.38 -2.53
N PHE A 65 -9.90 -0.82 -2.39
CA PHE A 65 -10.80 -1.18 -1.29
C PHE A 65 -10.00 -1.46 -0.02
N LEU A 66 -10.52 -1.01 1.12
CA LEU A 66 -10.02 -1.36 2.45
C LEU A 66 -10.97 -2.39 3.04
N ALA A 67 -10.53 -3.65 3.04
CA ALA A 67 -11.26 -4.80 3.55
C ALA A 67 -11.02 -5.04 5.04
N LEU A 68 -11.87 -5.89 5.62
CA LEU A 68 -11.84 -6.34 7.02
C LEU A 68 -12.17 -5.24 8.03
N GLY A 69 -12.90 -4.22 7.57
CA GLY A 69 -13.32 -3.06 8.35
C GLY A 69 -12.43 -1.82 8.14
N LYS A 70 -12.61 -0.83 9.03
CA LYS A 70 -11.92 0.47 8.99
C LYS A 70 -10.98 0.72 10.16
N GLU A 71 -10.96 -0.19 11.13
CA GLU A 71 -10.14 -0.10 12.34
C GLU A 71 -9.07 -1.19 12.32
N CYS A 72 -7.85 -0.82 12.66
CA CYS A 72 -6.68 -1.68 12.65
C CYS A 72 -6.27 -2.07 14.06
N THR A 73 -5.90 -3.33 14.25
CA THR A 73 -5.30 -3.81 15.52
C THR A 73 -3.86 -3.34 15.74
N ARG A 74 -3.32 -2.55 14.80
CA ARG A 74 -1.97 -1.98 14.85
C ARG A 74 -2.00 -0.48 14.68
N ASN A 75 -1.10 0.21 15.38
CA ASN A 75 -1.00 1.68 15.37
C ASN A 75 0.34 2.13 14.79
N CYS A 76 0.56 1.88 13.50
CA CYS A 76 1.78 2.37 12.83
C CYS A 76 1.80 3.90 12.86
N SER A 77 2.92 4.49 13.23
CA SER A 77 3.00 5.93 13.53
C SER A 77 2.83 6.82 12.30
N PHE A 78 2.98 6.27 11.09
CA PHE A 78 2.74 6.97 9.83
C PHE A 78 1.30 6.86 9.32
N CYS A 79 0.54 5.86 9.78
CA CYS A 79 -0.70 5.42 9.14
C CYS A 79 -1.91 6.25 9.60
N ALA A 80 -2.79 6.59 8.66
CA ALA A 80 -4.02 7.34 8.91
C ALA A 80 -5.20 6.48 9.39
N ILE A 81 -5.12 5.16 9.26
CA ILE A 81 -6.18 4.24 9.68
C ILE A 81 -6.31 4.23 11.21
N ASP A 82 -7.56 4.22 11.68
CA ASP A 82 -7.90 4.22 13.10
C ASP A 82 -7.41 2.95 13.80
N PHE A 83 -6.95 3.09 15.04
CA PHE A 83 -6.54 1.98 15.88
C PHE A 83 -7.70 1.50 16.77
N SER A 84 -7.91 0.19 16.84
CA SER A 84 -8.84 -0.45 17.79
C SER A 84 -8.25 -1.73 18.32
N LYS A 85 -8.35 -1.95 19.64
CA LYS A 85 -8.00 -3.24 20.27
C LYS A 85 -9.07 -4.31 20.03
N THR A 86 -10.30 -3.88 19.77
CA THR A 86 -11.48 -4.74 19.64
C THR A 86 -12.25 -4.27 18.42
N PRO A 87 -11.71 -4.47 17.20
CA PRO A 87 -12.42 -4.11 15.98
C PRO A 87 -13.72 -4.90 15.87
N LYS A 88 -14.65 -4.42 15.05
CA LYS A 88 -15.90 -5.14 14.79
C LYS A 88 -15.64 -6.50 14.13
N GLU A 89 -16.59 -7.41 14.30
CA GLU A 89 -16.61 -8.69 13.60
C GLU A 89 -16.57 -8.48 12.08
N LEU A 90 -16.02 -9.47 11.36
CA LEU A 90 -15.98 -9.45 9.91
C LEU A 90 -17.40 -9.48 9.34
N ASP A 91 -17.65 -8.66 8.33
CA ASP A 91 -18.89 -8.72 7.57
C ASP A 91 -18.81 -9.90 6.58
N PRO A 92 -19.63 -10.96 6.75
CA PRO A 92 -19.59 -12.12 5.86
C PRO A 92 -20.02 -11.78 4.42
N LEU A 93 -20.69 -10.65 4.19
CA LEU A 93 -21.11 -10.19 2.87
C LEU A 93 -20.07 -9.27 2.20
N GLU A 94 -19.00 -8.88 2.90
CA GLU A 94 -17.95 -8.01 2.34
C GLU A 94 -17.38 -8.52 1.00
N PRO A 95 -17.09 -9.82 0.79
CA PRO A 95 -16.66 -10.35 -0.50
C PRO A 95 -17.62 -10.02 -1.65
N ASN A 96 -18.91 -10.32 -1.46
CA ASN A 96 -19.95 -10.07 -2.45
C ASN A 96 -20.15 -8.57 -2.73
N LYS A 97 -20.05 -7.75 -1.67
CA LYS A 97 -20.16 -6.28 -1.78
C LYS A 97 -19.01 -5.70 -2.60
N ILE A 98 -17.77 -6.12 -2.33
CA ILE A 98 -16.59 -5.68 -3.09
C ILE A 98 -16.72 -6.14 -4.55
N ALA A 99 -17.02 -7.41 -4.80
CA ALA A 99 -17.18 -7.94 -6.17
C ALA A 99 -18.27 -7.20 -6.96
N SER A 100 -19.41 -6.90 -6.33
CA SER A 100 -20.50 -6.13 -6.94
C SER A 100 -20.10 -4.69 -7.23
N SER A 101 -19.35 -4.06 -6.33
CA SER A 101 -18.85 -2.70 -6.53
C SER A 101 -17.84 -2.62 -7.67
N VAL A 102 -16.94 -3.62 -7.79
CA VAL A 102 -16.01 -3.74 -8.92
C VAL A 102 -16.77 -3.78 -10.26
N LYS A 103 -17.86 -4.56 -10.31
CA LYS A 103 -18.71 -4.69 -11.49
C LYS A 103 -19.44 -3.39 -11.83
N GLU A 104 -20.11 -2.78 -10.84
CA GLU A 104 -20.91 -1.57 -11.03
C GLU A 104 -20.05 -0.38 -11.45
N LEU A 105 -18.82 -0.28 -10.92
CA LEU A 105 -17.87 0.76 -11.30
C LEU A 105 -17.20 0.52 -12.66
N GLY A 106 -17.27 -0.72 -13.18
CA GLY A 106 -16.58 -1.14 -14.39
C GLY A 106 -15.05 -1.07 -14.25
N LEU A 107 -14.50 -1.54 -13.12
CA LEU A 107 -13.06 -1.47 -12.87
C LEU A 107 -12.30 -2.51 -13.70
N ASN A 108 -11.26 -2.08 -14.39
CA ASN A 108 -10.36 -2.98 -15.14
C ASN A 108 -9.24 -3.55 -14.27
N HIS A 109 -8.91 -2.85 -13.19
CA HIS A 109 -7.93 -3.25 -12.20
C HIS A 109 -8.42 -2.83 -10.81
N VAL A 110 -8.31 -3.73 -9.84
CA VAL A 110 -8.68 -3.46 -8.46
C VAL A 110 -7.52 -3.78 -7.53
N VAL A 111 -7.25 -2.86 -6.61
CA VAL A 111 -6.35 -3.12 -5.48
C VAL A 111 -7.22 -3.40 -4.26
N ILE A 112 -6.94 -4.50 -3.57
CA ILE A 112 -7.66 -4.86 -2.34
C ILE A 112 -6.62 -4.90 -1.23
N THR A 113 -6.75 -3.97 -0.28
CA THR A 113 -5.93 -3.93 0.92
C THR A 113 -6.75 -4.24 2.15
N GLN A 114 -6.10 -4.47 3.29
CA GLN A 114 -6.76 -4.78 4.55
C GLN A 114 -6.15 -4.02 5.71
N VAL A 115 -6.94 -3.82 6.75
CA VAL A 115 -6.40 -3.53 8.08
C VAL A 115 -5.74 -4.77 8.67
N ALA A 116 -4.85 -4.59 9.65
CA ALA A 116 -4.34 -5.74 10.41
C ALA A 116 -5.43 -6.24 11.38
N ARG A 117 -5.70 -7.54 11.36
CA ARG A 117 -6.66 -8.24 12.22
C ARG A 117 -5.95 -9.27 13.11
N ASP A 118 -5.05 -8.78 13.96
CA ASP A 118 -4.32 -9.62 14.92
C ASP A 118 -5.25 -10.27 15.97
N ASP A 119 -6.52 -9.88 16.02
CA ASP A 119 -7.58 -10.49 16.82
C ASP A 119 -8.12 -11.80 16.21
N LEU A 120 -7.84 -12.07 14.93
CA LEU A 120 -8.23 -13.30 14.23
C LEU A 120 -7.04 -14.26 14.14
N GLU A 121 -7.31 -15.55 14.33
CA GLU A 121 -6.28 -16.60 14.24
C GLU A 121 -5.55 -16.58 12.89
N ASP A 122 -6.28 -16.43 11.79
CA ASP A 122 -5.74 -16.42 10.43
C ASP A 122 -5.34 -15.02 9.92
N GLY A 123 -5.40 -14.01 10.79
CA GLY A 123 -5.15 -12.61 10.46
C GLY A 123 -6.08 -12.03 9.39
N GLY A 124 -7.20 -12.69 9.06
CA GLY A 124 -8.13 -12.34 7.99
C GLY A 124 -7.83 -12.96 6.63
N SER A 125 -6.81 -13.83 6.52
CA SER A 125 -6.37 -14.40 5.23
C SER A 125 -7.48 -15.14 4.47
N ARG A 126 -8.35 -15.90 5.15
CA ARG A 126 -9.45 -16.61 4.50
C ARG A 126 -10.50 -15.67 3.92
N GLN A 127 -10.79 -14.56 4.59
CA GLN A 127 -11.73 -13.56 4.10
C GLN A 127 -11.17 -12.85 2.87
N MET A 128 -9.88 -12.49 2.89
CA MET A 128 -9.19 -11.93 1.72
C MET A 128 -9.22 -12.86 0.52
N LYS A 129 -8.97 -14.17 0.72
CA LYS A 129 -9.09 -15.17 -0.34
C LYS A 129 -10.50 -15.20 -0.93
N LYS A 130 -11.54 -15.23 -0.09
CA LYS A 130 -12.94 -15.17 -0.55
C LYS A 130 -13.22 -13.91 -1.36
N ILE A 131 -12.70 -12.75 -0.95
CA ILE A 131 -12.84 -11.51 -1.72
C ILE A 131 -12.26 -11.68 -3.14
N VAL A 132 -11.05 -12.24 -3.26
CA VAL A 132 -10.43 -12.49 -4.57
C VAL A 132 -11.27 -13.45 -5.42
N GLU A 133 -11.73 -14.54 -4.83
CA GLU A 133 -12.56 -15.55 -5.51
C GLU A 133 -13.87 -14.94 -6.04
N GLU A 134 -14.58 -14.17 -5.22
CA GLU A 134 -15.83 -13.51 -5.63
C GLU A 134 -15.60 -12.43 -6.69
N VAL A 135 -14.52 -11.65 -6.56
CA VAL A 135 -14.17 -10.65 -7.58
C VAL A 135 -13.87 -11.33 -8.91
N ARG A 136 -13.08 -12.41 -8.93
CA ARG A 136 -12.78 -13.16 -10.17
C ARG A 136 -14.03 -13.80 -10.77
N LEU A 137 -14.90 -14.38 -9.93
CA LEU A 137 -16.14 -15.01 -10.37
C LEU A 137 -17.06 -14.00 -11.08
N LEU A 138 -17.26 -12.84 -10.48
CA LEU A 138 -18.19 -11.83 -10.99
C LEU A 138 -17.56 -10.91 -12.06
N ASN A 139 -16.23 -10.77 -12.06
CA ASN A 139 -15.47 -9.85 -12.90
C ASN A 139 -14.24 -10.56 -13.53
N PRO A 140 -14.45 -11.55 -14.43
CA PRO A 140 -13.36 -12.41 -14.92
C PRO A 140 -12.27 -11.69 -15.73
N GLN A 141 -12.53 -10.46 -16.20
CA GLN A 141 -11.58 -9.65 -16.96
C GLN A 141 -10.82 -8.64 -16.08
N THR A 142 -11.23 -8.47 -14.82
CA THR A 142 -10.60 -7.53 -13.89
C THR A 142 -9.36 -8.16 -13.27
N THR A 143 -8.26 -7.43 -13.32
CA THR A 143 -7.00 -7.84 -12.68
C THR A 143 -6.97 -7.42 -11.22
N ILE A 144 -6.35 -8.24 -10.35
CA ILE A 144 -6.41 -8.06 -8.89
C ILE A 144 -5.01 -7.92 -8.30
N GLU A 145 -4.73 -6.79 -7.65
CA GLU A 145 -3.58 -6.61 -6.77
C GLU A 145 -4.01 -6.76 -5.31
N LEU A 146 -3.35 -7.64 -4.57
CA LEU A 146 -3.53 -7.77 -3.11
C LEU A 146 -2.43 -7.03 -2.37
N LEU A 147 -2.80 -6.04 -1.54
CA LEU A 147 -1.90 -5.35 -0.61
C LEU A 147 -2.21 -5.78 0.83
N THR A 148 -1.52 -6.80 1.34
CA THR A 148 -1.92 -7.48 2.59
C THR A 148 -1.20 -6.96 3.85
N SER A 149 -1.55 -7.54 5.01
CA SER A 149 -0.71 -7.45 6.21
C SER A 149 0.42 -8.49 6.14
N ASP A 150 1.26 -8.59 7.18
CA ASP A 150 2.23 -9.69 7.30
C ASP A 150 1.64 -10.97 7.89
N PHE A 151 0.39 -10.97 8.35
CA PHE A 151 -0.20 -12.08 9.10
C PHE A 151 0.68 -12.58 10.25
N GLN A 152 1.46 -11.66 10.86
CA GLN A 152 2.49 -11.96 11.86
C GLN A 152 3.63 -12.88 11.39
N GLY A 153 3.64 -13.28 10.12
CA GLY A 153 4.59 -14.24 9.54
C GLY A 153 4.09 -15.68 9.56
N GLU A 154 2.82 -15.90 9.88
CA GLU A 154 2.21 -17.23 9.94
C GLU A 154 2.10 -17.85 8.54
N ASP A 155 2.77 -18.98 8.35
CA ASP A 155 2.90 -19.63 7.04
C ASP A 155 1.55 -20.08 6.48
N PHE A 156 0.67 -20.64 7.33
CA PHE A 156 -0.65 -21.09 6.87
C PHE A 156 -1.49 -19.92 6.32
N ALA A 157 -1.39 -18.72 6.89
CA ALA A 157 -2.12 -17.55 6.43
C ALA A 157 -1.55 -17.02 5.11
N LEU A 158 -0.22 -17.04 4.98
CA LEU A 158 0.46 -16.68 3.73
C LEU A 158 0.12 -17.66 2.60
N GLU A 159 0.12 -18.96 2.87
CA GLU A 159 -0.29 -20.00 1.91
C GLU A 159 -1.72 -19.81 1.42
N VAL A 160 -2.65 -19.46 2.32
CA VAL A 160 -4.04 -19.12 1.94
C VAL A 160 -4.05 -17.95 0.97
N ILE A 161 -3.31 -16.87 1.24
CA ILE A 161 -3.23 -15.72 0.34
C ILE A 161 -2.58 -16.06 -1.00
N PHE A 162 -1.48 -16.81 -0.99
CA PHE A 162 -0.79 -17.17 -2.22
C PHE A 162 -1.66 -18.08 -3.11
N SER A 163 -2.43 -18.98 -2.49
CA SER A 163 -3.39 -19.83 -3.20
C SER A 163 -4.58 -19.07 -3.81
N ALA A 164 -4.80 -17.80 -3.42
CA ALA A 164 -5.80 -16.94 -4.05
C ALA A 164 -5.37 -16.46 -5.45
N LEU A 165 -4.10 -16.65 -5.81
CA LEU A 165 -3.51 -16.30 -7.12
C LEU A 165 -3.86 -14.87 -7.57
N PRO A 166 -3.49 -13.83 -6.79
CA PRO A 166 -3.62 -12.46 -7.26
C PRO A 166 -2.72 -12.22 -8.49
N ASP A 167 -3.12 -11.29 -9.37
CA ASP A 167 -2.26 -10.87 -10.49
C ASP A 167 -0.98 -10.18 -9.98
N VAL A 168 -1.06 -9.48 -8.85
CA VAL A 168 0.08 -8.89 -8.14
C VAL A 168 -0.08 -9.10 -6.63
N PHE A 169 0.95 -9.65 -5.99
CA PHE A 169 1.07 -9.69 -4.54
C PHE A 169 1.94 -8.51 -4.05
N ASN A 170 1.37 -7.64 -3.23
CA ASN A 170 2.02 -6.45 -2.71
C ASN A 170 2.14 -6.52 -1.18
N TYR A 171 3.36 -6.34 -0.66
CA TYR A 171 3.58 -6.12 0.76
C TYR A 171 4.67 -5.06 0.97
N ASN A 172 4.26 -3.90 1.50
CA ASN A 172 5.14 -2.75 1.64
C ASN A 172 6.16 -2.91 2.79
N ILE A 173 7.41 -2.54 2.50
CA ILE A 173 8.47 -2.40 3.50
C ILE A 173 8.40 -1.07 4.27
N GLU A 174 7.72 -0.08 3.70
CA GLU A 174 7.34 1.23 4.24
C GLU A 174 8.50 2.19 4.51
N THR A 175 9.63 1.73 5.04
CA THR A 175 10.79 2.56 5.37
C THR A 175 12.07 1.73 5.49
N CYS A 176 13.21 2.36 5.75
CA CYS A 176 14.48 1.68 5.93
C CYS A 176 14.53 0.84 7.22
N ARG A 177 15.54 -0.03 7.31
CA ARG A 177 15.75 -0.96 8.43
C ARG A 177 15.80 -0.26 9.79
N ARG A 178 16.55 0.86 9.89
CA ARG A 178 16.71 1.62 11.13
C ARG A 178 15.41 2.24 11.64
N LEU A 179 14.54 2.71 10.73
CA LEU A 179 13.30 3.39 11.07
C LEU A 179 12.12 2.44 11.30
N THR A 180 12.17 1.23 10.73
CA THR A 180 11.12 0.21 10.86
C THR A 180 10.59 0.04 12.29
N PRO A 181 11.41 -0.23 13.33
CA PRO A 181 10.91 -0.44 14.70
C PRO A 181 10.29 0.82 15.34
N LYS A 182 10.54 2.01 14.78
CA LYS A 182 9.98 3.29 15.27
C LYS A 182 8.70 3.69 14.51
N VAL A 183 8.61 3.27 13.25
CA VAL A 183 7.56 3.70 12.32
C VAL A 183 6.44 2.65 12.21
N ARG A 184 6.79 1.37 12.24
CA ARG A 184 5.87 0.23 12.07
C ARG A 184 5.64 -0.43 13.43
N HIS A 185 4.38 -0.63 13.80
CA HIS A 185 4.02 -1.07 15.16
C HIS A 185 4.49 -2.50 15.47
N LYS A 186 4.13 -3.47 14.63
CA LYS A 186 4.50 -4.90 14.82
C LYS A 186 5.31 -5.48 13.67
N ALA A 187 5.25 -4.89 12.49
CA ALA A 187 5.91 -5.40 11.30
C ALA A 187 7.42 -5.17 11.38
N THR A 188 8.21 -6.20 11.08
CA THR A 188 9.68 -6.13 11.05
C THR A 188 10.20 -6.10 9.61
N TYR A 189 11.39 -5.55 9.44
CA TYR A 189 12.01 -5.39 8.14
C TYR A 189 12.31 -6.76 7.50
N ASP A 190 12.94 -7.67 8.27
CA ASP A 190 13.30 -9.01 7.79
C ASP A 190 12.08 -9.89 7.52
N ARG A 191 11.00 -9.75 8.33
CA ARG A 191 9.75 -10.45 8.03
C ARG A 191 9.15 -9.99 6.71
N THR A 192 9.20 -8.68 6.41
CA THR A 192 8.76 -8.18 5.11
C THR A 192 9.55 -8.78 3.95
N LEU A 193 10.89 -8.79 4.03
CA LEU A 193 11.72 -9.40 2.99
C LEU A 193 11.44 -10.90 2.82
N SER A 194 11.27 -11.62 3.93
CA SER A 194 10.95 -13.04 3.92
C SER A 194 9.61 -13.33 3.24
N ILE A 195 8.57 -12.55 3.54
CA ILE A 195 7.25 -12.69 2.91
C ILE A 195 7.32 -12.45 1.40
N LEU A 196 8.02 -11.40 0.97
CA LEU A 196 8.20 -11.10 -0.45
C LEU A 196 8.96 -12.23 -1.17
N LYS A 197 10.00 -12.80 -0.54
CA LYS A 197 10.71 -13.96 -1.08
C LYS A 197 9.79 -15.18 -1.20
N LYS A 198 9.01 -15.50 -0.17
CA LYS A 198 8.04 -16.61 -0.18
C LYS A 198 6.99 -16.44 -1.28
N ALA A 199 6.47 -15.23 -1.46
CA ALA A 199 5.51 -14.94 -2.53
C ALA A 199 6.12 -15.13 -3.93
N HIS A 200 7.36 -14.68 -4.13
CA HIS A 200 8.08 -14.93 -5.38
C HIS A 200 8.30 -16.43 -5.62
N ASP A 201 8.71 -17.18 -4.59
CA ASP A 201 8.96 -18.62 -4.72
C ASP A 201 7.67 -19.42 -4.97
N ALA A 202 6.51 -18.89 -4.55
CA ALA A 202 5.19 -19.39 -4.90
C ALA A 202 4.75 -19.01 -6.34
N GLY A 203 5.61 -18.33 -7.12
CA GLY A 203 5.36 -17.96 -8.52
C GLY A 203 4.57 -16.67 -8.71
N LEU A 204 4.37 -15.87 -7.66
CA LEU A 204 3.60 -14.63 -7.75
C LEU A 204 4.46 -13.46 -8.22
N VAL A 205 3.84 -12.53 -8.95
CA VAL A 205 4.44 -11.22 -9.24
C VAL A 205 4.43 -10.39 -7.96
N THR A 206 5.62 -10.02 -7.48
CA THR A 206 5.79 -9.33 -6.20
C THR A 206 6.00 -7.83 -6.35
N LYS A 207 5.40 -7.08 -5.43
CA LYS A 207 5.53 -5.63 -5.34
C LYS A 207 5.76 -5.21 -3.90
N SER A 208 6.51 -4.13 -3.73
CA SER A 208 6.64 -3.47 -2.45
C SER A 208 6.68 -1.96 -2.66
N GLY A 209 6.71 -1.23 -1.55
CA GLY A 209 6.85 0.21 -1.56
C GLY A 209 7.37 0.72 -0.23
N PHE A 210 7.96 1.90 -0.29
CA PHE A 210 8.37 2.65 0.88
C PHE A 210 8.15 4.14 0.68
N MET A 211 8.09 4.84 1.81
CA MET A 211 7.97 6.29 1.83
C MET A 211 9.31 6.92 2.19
N VAL A 212 9.60 8.06 1.58
CA VAL A 212 10.73 8.92 1.91
C VAL A 212 10.26 10.17 2.66
N GLY A 213 11.15 10.77 3.43
CA GLY A 213 10.87 11.92 4.30
C GLY A 213 10.58 11.56 5.76
N LEU A 214 10.83 10.32 6.16
CA LEU A 214 10.69 9.85 7.55
C LEU A 214 11.96 10.08 8.38
N GLY A 215 13.09 10.37 7.73
CA GLY A 215 14.40 10.60 8.36
C GLY A 215 15.47 9.61 7.91
N GLU A 216 15.21 8.88 6.83
CA GLU A 216 16.14 8.02 6.13
C GLU A 216 17.18 8.82 5.33
N THR A 217 18.36 8.24 5.10
CA THR A 217 19.38 8.80 4.21
C THR A 217 19.31 8.19 2.81
N MET A 218 20.02 8.77 1.84
CA MET A 218 20.11 8.22 0.49
C MET A 218 20.77 6.84 0.45
N GLU A 219 21.76 6.61 1.33
CA GLU A 219 22.42 5.32 1.49
C GLU A 219 21.44 4.27 1.99
N GLU A 220 20.62 4.59 2.99
CA GLU A 220 19.58 3.69 3.52
C GLU A 220 18.47 3.41 2.49
N ILE A 221 18.16 4.39 1.62
CA ILE A 221 17.24 4.18 0.49
C ILE A 221 17.86 3.20 -0.51
N PHE A 222 19.13 3.37 -0.86
CA PHE A 222 19.84 2.46 -1.77
C PHE A 222 19.93 1.04 -1.19
N GLU A 223 20.27 0.90 0.08
CA GLU A 223 20.26 -0.40 0.79
C GLU A 223 18.87 -1.03 0.77
N THR A 224 17.81 -0.24 0.97
CA THR A 224 16.43 -0.74 0.93
C THR A 224 16.04 -1.26 -0.45
N LEU A 225 16.43 -0.56 -1.52
CA LEU A 225 16.22 -1.03 -2.89
C LEU A 225 17.00 -2.32 -3.17
N LYS A 226 18.23 -2.41 -2.69
CA LYS A 226 19.08 -3.59 -2.82
C LYS A 226 18.49 -4.80 -2.08
N ASP A 227 18.00 -4.60 -0.86
CA ASP A 227 17.37 -5.64 -0.05
C ASP A 227 16.07 -6.14 -0.72
N LEU A 228 15.23 -5.23 -1.22
CA LEU A 228 14.02 -5.59 -1.99
C LEU A 228 14.36 -6.37 -3.27
N LYS A 229 15.43 -5.98 -3.98
CA LYS A 229 15.90 -6.73 -5.15
C LYS A 229 16.39 -8.13 -4.75
N SER A 230 17.08 -8.26 -3.63
CA SER A 230 17.63 -9.55 -3.15
C SER A 230 16.54 -10.58 -2.82
N CYS A 231 15.33 -10.15 -2.46
CA CYS A 231 14.17 -11.02 -2.28
C CYS A 231 13.32 -11.18 -3.55
N HIS A 232 13.85 -10.79 -4.72
CA HIS A 232 13.18 -10.86 -6.01
C HIS A 232 11.88 -10.05 -6.12
N THR A 233 11.79 -8.93 -5.38
CA THR A 233 10.71 -7.96 -5.60
C THR A 233 10.78 -7.46 -7.04
N SER A 234 9.69 -7.58 -7.79
CA SER A 234 9.66 -7.17 -9.19
C SER A 234 9.49 -5.66 -9.35
N MET A 235 8.62 -5.07 -8.53
CA MET A 235 8.15 -3.69 -8.67
C MET A 235 8.25 -2.93 -7.36
N VAL A 236 8.75 -1.70 -7.41
CA VAL A 236 8.88 -0.84 -6.23
C VAL A 236 8.25 0.52 -6.44
N THR A 237 7.40 0.94 -5.50
CA THR A 237 6.87 2.31 -5.46
C THR A 237 7.54 3.12 -4.36
N VAL A 238 7.99 4.33 -4.68
CA VAL A 238 8.61 5.27 -3.73
C VAL A 238 7.84 6.59 -3.75
N GLY A 239 7.26 6.94 -2.60
CA GLY A 239 6.44 8.14 -2.46
C GLY A 239 6.90 9.04 -1.32
N GLN A 240 6.54 10.32 -1.34
CA GLN A 240 6.74 11.19 -0.18
C GLN A 240 5.79 10.77 0.96
N TYR A 241 6.33 10.64 2.16
CA TYR A 241 5.55 10.60 3.38
C TYR A 241 4.87 11.96 3.61
N LEU A 242 3.54 11.94 3.64
CA LEU A 242 2.73 13.09 4.00
C LEU A 242 2.05 12.79 5.34
N GLN A 243 2.34 13.61 6.33
CA GLN A 243 1.80 13.47 7.67
C GLN A 243 0.28 13.67 7.67
N SER A 244 -0.46 12.66 8.12
CA SER A 244 -1.93 12.69 8.11
C SER A 244 -2.54 13.46 9.29
N ASP A 245 -1.84 13.50 10.43
CA ASP A 245 -2.24 14.19 11.66
C ASP A 245 -1.01 14.60 12.48
N VAL A 246 -1.15 15.65 13.32
CA VAL A 246 -0.07 16.19 14.16
C VAL A 246 0.53 15.18 15.15
N ASN A 247 -0.22 14.15 15.53
CA ASN A 247 0.22 13.08 16.44
C ASN A 247 0.94 11.93 15.71
N LYS A 248 0.96 11.94 14.38
CA LYS A 248 1.67 10.95 13.56
C LYS A 248 3.13 11.34 13.42
N TRP A 249 3.93 10.42 12.86
CA TRP A 249 5.36 10.64 12.63
C TRP A 249 5.59 11.99 11.93
N ARG A 250 6.62 12.73 12.35
CA ARG A 250 6.90 14.03 11.76
C ARG A 250 7.63 13.86 10.44
N VAL A 251 7.22 14.61 9.42
CA VAL A 251 8.01 14.72 8.19
C VAL A 251 9.36 15.34 8.54
N LYS A 252 10.45 14.69 8.14
CA LYS A 252 11.83 15.16 8.34
C LYS A 252 12.41 15.87 7.13
N ARG A 253 11.94 15.51 5.94
CA ARG A 253 12.42 16.04 4.65
C ARG A 253 11.35 15.93 3.57
N PHE A 254 11.27 16.93 2.70
CA PHE A 254 10.56 16.84 1.42
C PHE A 254 11.59 16.64 0.31
N TYR A 255 11.43 15.58 -0.48
CA TYR A 255 12.35 15.25 -1.57
C TYR A 255 12.01 16.04 -2.84
N SER A 256 13.02 16.42 -3.62
CA SER A 256 12.83 17.07 -4.92
C SER A 256 12.45 16.05 -6.01
N VAL A 257 11.93 16.52 -7.14
CA VAL A 257 11.60 15.66 -8.29
C VAL A 257 12.85 14.99 -8.87
N GLU A 258 13.98 15.69 -8.83
CA GLU A 258 15.29 15.19 -9.25
C GLU A 258 15.78 14.08 -8.30
N GLU A 259 15.54 14.23 -7.00
CA GLU A 259 15.88 13.19 -6.02
C GLU A 259 15.02 11.94 -6.21
N PHE A 260 13.72 12.07 -6.46
CA PHE A 260 12.88 10.91 -6.84
C PHE A 260 13.39 10.24 -8.12
N SER A 261 13.82 11.02 -9.10
CA SER A 261 14.40 10.52 -10.36
C SER A 261 15.71 9.76 -10.10
N THR A 262 16.54 10.24 -9.17
CA THR A 262 17.76 9.57 -8.70
C THR A 262 17.42 8.24 -8.03
N ILE A 263 16.45 8.21 -7.12
CA ILE A 263 16.00 6.98 -6.46
C ILE A 263 15.47 5.96 -7.47
N ARG A 264 14.73 6.42 -8.49
CA ARG A 264 14.27 5.56 -9.58
C ARG A 264 15.44 4.91 -10.30
N GLN A 265 16.43 5.71 -10.69
CA GLN A 265 17.60 5.24 -11.41
C GLN A 265 18.41 4.23 -10.59
N MET A 266 18.61 4.48 -9.30
CA MET A 266 19.27 3.54 -8.37
C MET A 266 18.60 2.17 -8.38
N GLY A 267 17.26 2.13 -8.30
CA GLY A 267 16.54 0.87 -8.27
C GLY A 267 16.61 0.11 -9.60
N LEU A 268 16.57 0.82 -10.73
CA LEU A 268 16.71 0.22 -12.06
C LEU A 268 18.13 -0.33 -12.29
N GLU A 269 19.17 0.38 -11.84
CA GLU A 269 20.56 -0.07 -11.93
C GLU A 269 20.83 -1.33 -11.09
N LEU A 270 20.10 -1.52 -9.99
CA LEU A 270 20.10 -2.75 -9.21
C LEU A 270 19.36 -3.91 -9.90
N GLY A 271 18.67 -3.64 -11.01
CA GLY A 271 17.91 -4.63 -11.79
C GLY A 271 16.51 -4.92 -11.24
N LEU A 272 15.90 -3.99 -10.51
CA LEU A 272 14.43 -4.02 -10.30
C LEU A 272 13.75 -3.81 -11.66
N LYS A 273 12.70 -4.57 -11.95
CA LYS A 273 12.05 -4.51 -13.28
C LYS A 273 11.37 -3.16 -13.50
N GLU A 274 10.70 -2.67 -12.47
CA GLU A 274 10.02 -1.39 -12.51
C GLU A 274 10.15 -0.63 -11.19
N VAL A 275 10.43 0.67 -11.29
CA VAL A 275 10.51 1.58 -10.15
C VAL A 275 9.73 2.84 -10.45
N TYR A 276 8.71 3.09 -9.65
CA TYR A 276 7.89 4.29 -9.74
C TYR A 276 8.19 5.17 -8.53
N SER A 277 8.75 6.33 -8.79
CA SER A 277 9.30 7.20 -7.77
C SER A 277 8.79 8.60 -8.00
N GLY A 278 8.10 9.18 -7.03
CA GLY A 278 7.61 10.54 -7.16
C GLY A 278 6.87 11.07 -5.93
N PRO A 279 6.69 12.41 -5.83
CA PRO A 279 6.08 13.06 -4.67
C PRO A 279 4.76 12.45 -4.22
N PHE A 280 3.86 12.17 -5.17
CA PHE A 280 2.51 11.69 -4.90
C PHE A 280 2.32 10.22 -5.21
N VAL A 281 3.38 9.48 -5.54
CA VAL A 281 3.29 8.04 -5.76
C VAL A 281 2.78 7.38 -4.47
N ARG A 282 1.89 6.41 -4.65
CA ARG A 282 1.30 5.55 -3.61
C ARG A 282 1.39 4.12 -4.10
N SER A 283 1.35 3.15 -3.17
CA SER A 283 1.43 1.73 -3.53
C SER A 283 0.40 1.32 -4.60
N SER A 284 -0.80 1.92 -4.61
CA SER A 284 -1.83 1.63 -5.62
C SER A 284 -1.89 2.61 -6.81
N TYR A 285 -1.00 3.61 -6.88
CA TYR A 285 -0.99 4.59 -7.99
C TYR A 285 -0.49 3.92 -9.27
N ASN A 286 -1.22 4.10 -10.39
CA ASN A 286 -0.94 3.47 -11.69
C ASN A 286 -0.76 1.94 -11.67
N ALA A 287 -1.44 1.25 -10.73
CA ALA A 287 -1.32 -0.19 -10.54
C ALA A 287 -1.60 -1.04 -11.80
N LYS A 288 -2.51 -0.59 -12.66
CA LYS A 288 -2.82 -1.24 -13.94
C LYS A 288 -1.63 -1.21 -14.92
N GLU A 289 -1.01 -0.05 -15.07
CA GLU A 289 0.12 0.16 -16.01
C GLU A 289 1.28 -0.79 -15.65
N PHE A 290 1.44 -1.10 -14.35
CA PHE A 290 2.45 -2.06 -13.86
C PHE A 290 2.26 -3.47 -14.41
N LEU A 291 1.03 -3.98 -14.39
CA LEU A 291 0.75 -5.35 -14.79
C LEU A 291 0.89 -5.53 -16.30
N GLU A 292 0.53 -4.51 -17.09
CA GLU A 292 0.70 -4.51 -18.54
C GLU A 292 2.19 -4.58 -18.91
N HIS A 293 3.05 -3.80 -18.24
CA HIS A 293 4.51 -3.81 -18.45
C HIS A 293 5.17 -5.11 -17.94
N ALA A 294 4.78 -5.60 -16.76
CA ALA A 294 5.32 -6.82 -16.18
C ALA A 294 5.00 -8.06 -17.05
N LYS A 295 3.81 -8.11 -17.65
CA LYS A 295 3.44 -9.18 -18.59
C LYS A 295 4.29 -9.10 -19.87
N GLN A 296 4.57 -7.92 -20.40
CA GLN A 296 5.40 -7.75 -21.61
C GLN A 296 6.86 -8.17 -21.39
N THR A 297 7.43 -7.88 -20.22
CA THR A 297 8.82 -8.22 -19.87
C THR A 297 9.01 -9.67 -19.39
N ALA A 298 7.95 -10.43 -19.14
CA ALA A 298 8.04 -11.86 -18.80
C ALA A 298 8.17 -12.77 -20.03
N PHE A 299 7.95 -12.25 -21.24
CA PHE A 299 8.04 -12.98 -22.52
C PHE A 299 9.32 -12.67 -23.32
N HIS A 300 10.32 -12.03 -22.70
CA HIS A 300 11.67 -11.80 -23.22
C HIS A 300 12.71 -12.24 -22.20
#